data_AF-A0A2D9YYM8-F1
#
_entry.id   AF-A0A2D9YYM8-F1
#
_cell.length_a   1.000
_cell.length_b   1.000
_cell.length_c   1.000
_cell.angle_alpha   90.00
_cell.angle_beta   90.00
_cell.angle_gamma   90.00
#
_symmetry.space_group_name_H-M   'P 1'
#
loop_
_entity.id
_entity.type
_entity.pdbx_description
1 polymer ?
#
loop_
_entity_poly.entity_id
_entity_poly.type
_entity_poly.pdbx_seq_one_letter_code
_entity_poly.pdbx_strand_id
1 'polypeptide(L)'
;MSRALFKPKNESQQQDIEAVDRIFFKSLKKRDHLVNSTFELRKEKISALDLKIAMCIKQRAKMTKGGYNYILEDMWNWRPYYKISSSLLPKTITESNSL
;
A
#
# COMPACT_ATOMS: atom_id res chain seq x y z
N MET A 1 -16.10 -8.89 8.99
CA MET A 1 -16.09 -7.63 8.21
C MET A 1 -16.70 -7.90 6.83
N SER A 2 -17.66 -7.10 6.37
CA SER A 2 -18.43 -7.40 5.16
C SER A 2 -17.60 -7.13 3.89
N ARG A 3 -17.73 -8.01 2.88
CA ARG A 3 -17.08 -7.91 1.56
C ARG A 3 -17.42 -6.64 0.77
N ALA A 4 -18.38 -5.83 1.22
CA ALA A 4 -18.87 -4.66 0.50
C ALA A 4 -17.90 -3.46 0.50
N LEU A 5 -16.93 -3.42 1.42
CA LEU A 5 -16.03 -2.28 1.62
C LEU A 5 -14.88 -2.20 0.60
N PHE A 6 -14.53 -3.28 -0.09
CA PHE A 6 -13.36 -3.30 -0.98
C PHE A 6 -13.69 -3.12 -2.47
N LYS A 7 -14.89 -2.62 -2.79
CA LYS A 7 -15.35 -2.57 -4.19
C LYS A 7 -14.51 -1.57 -5.02
N PRO A 8 -14.09 -1.96 -6.24
CA PRO A 8 -13.46 -1.04 -7.16
C PRO A 8 -14.41 0.10 -7.54
N LYS A 9 -13.87 1.21 -8.05
CA LYS A 9 -14.70 2.28 -8.62
C LYS A 9 -15.49 1.78 -9.84
N ASN A 10 -14.85 0.97 -10.67
CA ASN A 10 -15.41 0.35 -11.87
C ASN A 10 -15.14 -1.16 -11.85
N GLU A 11 -16.06 -2.01 -12.32
CA GLU A 11 -15.88 -3.48 -12.33
C GLU A 11 -14.64 -3.92 -13.12
N SER A 12 -14.27 -3.17 -14.17
CA SER A 12 -13.05 -3.40 -14.95
C SER A 12 -11.74 -3.24 -14.16
N GLN A 13 -11.76 -2.53 -13.04
CA GLN A 13 -10.59 -2.32 -12.19
C GLN A 13 -10.36 -3.45 -11.18
N GLN A 14 -11.25 -4.44 -11.11
CA GLN A 14 -11.13 -5.56 -10.17
C GLN A 14 -9.83 -6.36 -10.41
N GLN A 15 -9.49 -6.64 -11.67
CA GLN A 15 -8.27 -7.36 -12.04
C GLN A 15 -7.01 -6.56 -11.68
N ASP A 16 -7.06 -5.23 -11.85
CA ASP A 16 -5.96 -4.34 -11.46
C ASP A 16 -5.76 -4.30 -9.95
N ILE A 17 -6.85 -4.24 -9.19
CA ILE A 17 -6.82 -4.32 -7.73
C ILE A 17 -6.15 -5.61 -7.28
N GLU A 18 -6.54 -6.75 -7.85
CA GLU A 18 -5.95 -8.05 -7.52
C GLU A 18 -4.46 -8.11 -7.89
N ALA A 19 -4.07 -7.52 -9.02
CA ALA A 19 -2.67 -7.42 -9.41
C ALA A 19 -1.87 -6.56 -8.43
N VAL A 20 -2.41 -5.41 -8.01
CA VAL A 20 -1.78 -4.54 -7.00
C VAL A 20 -1.64 -5.26 -5.66
N ASP A 21 -2.68 -5.95 -5.19
CA ASP A 21 -2.66 -6.71 -3.95
C ASP A 21 -1.59 -7.82 -3.99
N ARG A 22 -1.51 -8.58 -5.10
CA ARG A 22 -0.45 -9.58 -5.30
C ARG A 22 0.96 -8.98 -5.25
N ILE A 23 1.17 -7.83 -5.89
CA ILE A 23 2.48 -7.15 -5.88
C ILE A 23 2.82 -6.64 -4.48
N PHE A 24 1.84 -6.09 -3.76
CA PHE A 24 1.99 -5.65 -2.37
C PHE A 24 2.47 -6.79 -1.48
N PHE A 25 1.72 -7.89 -1.40
CA PHE A 25 2.07 -9.02 -0.52
C PHE A 25 3.41 -9.67 -0.89
N LYS A 26 3.70 -9.79 -2.20
CA LYS A 26 4.99 -10.32 -2.66
C LYS A 26 6.16 -9.40 -2.27
N SER A 27 5.97 -8.09 -2.32
CA SER A 27 7.00 -7.11 -1.94
C SER A 27 7.19 -7.07 -0.43
N LEU A 28 6.10 -7.13 0.34
CA LEU A 28 6.12 -7.17 1.80
C LEU A 28 6.88 -8.39 2.32
N LYS A 29 6.52 -9.60 1.86
CA LYS A 29 7.20 -10.84 2.25
C LYS A 29 8.70 -10.82 1.93
N LYS A 30 9.08 -10.28 0.76
CA LYS A 30 10.48 -10.11 0.38
C LYS A 30 11.19 -9.17 1.34
N ARG A 31 10.57 -8.02 1.65
CA ARG A 31 11.15 -7.02 2.54
C ARG A 31 11.36 -7.56 3.94
N ASP A 32 10.36 -8.26 4.49
CA ASP A 32 10.45 -8.85 5.83
C ASP A 32 11.57 -9.89 5.90
N HIS A 33 11.74 -10.70 4.85
CA HIS A 33 12.86 -11.63 4.76
C HIS A 33 14.23 -10.92 4.72
N LEU A 34 14.34 -9.77 4.03
CA LEU A 34 15.60 -9.01 4.00
C LEU A 34 15.93 -8.38 5.34
N VAL A 35 14.92 -7.85 6.06
CA VAL A 35 15.10 -7.23 7.37
C VAL A 35 15.53 -8.24 8.43
N ASN A 36 14.98 -9.45 8.37
CA ASN A 36 15.31 -10.53 9.30
C ASN A 36 16.68 -11.19 9.00
N SER A 37 17.48 -10.62 8.09
CA SER A 37 18.82 -11.08 7.72
C SER A 37 19.86 -9.96 7.92
N THR A 38 21.15 -10.30 8.07
CA THR A 38 22.24 -9.37 8.45
C THR A 38 22.24 -8.03 7.67
N PHE A 39 22.44 -6.93 8.43
CA PHE A 39 21.76 -5.63 8.25
C PHE A 39 22.37 -4.65 7.21
N GLU A 40 23.69 -4.60 7.06
CA GLU A 40 24.34 -3.46 6.37
C GLU A 40 24.28 -3.48 4.83
N LEU A 41 24.24 -4.67 4.21
CA LEU A 41 24.33 -4.79 2.73
C LEU A 41 22.98 -4.70 2.00
N ARG A 42 21.89 -4.34 2.69
CA ARG A 42 20.52 -4.45 2.14
C ARG A 42 19.69 -3.18 2.22
N LYS A 43 20.24 -2.07 2.74
CA LYS A 43 19.54 -0.78 2.85
C LYS A 43 18.88 -0.36 1.55
N GLU A 44 19.60 -0.41 0.43
CA GLU A 44 19.07 -0.03 -0.88
C GLU A 44 17.93 -0.95 -1.33
N LYS A 45 18.07 -2.26 -1.12
CA LYS A 45 17.04 -3.25 -1.48
C LYS A 45 15.78 -3.09 -0.64
N ILE A 46 15.92 -2.85 0.67
CA ILE A 46 14.80 -2.57 1.57
C ILE A 46 14.14 -1.25 1.19
N SER A 47 14.91 -0.20 0.91
CA SER A 47 14.39 1.11 0.49
C SER A 47 13.59 1.01 -0.83
N ALA A 48 14.11 0.26 -1.80
CA ALA A 48 13.42 0.01 -3.07
C ALA A 48 12.10 -0.77 -2.87
N LEU A 49 12.09 -1.76 -1.97
CA LEU A 49 10.89 -2.49 -1.61
C LEU A 49 9.87 -1.61 -0.88
N ASP A 50 10.33 -0.77 0.05
CA ASP A 50 9.45 0.16 0.77
C ASP A 50 8.79 1.17 -0.19
N LEU A 51 9.54 1.71 -1.15
CA LEU A 51 8.98 2.57 -2.20
C LEU A 51 7.93 1.82 -3.03
N LYS A 52 8.24 0.59 -3.44
CA LYS A 52 7.30 -0.24 -4.22
C LYS A 52 6.02 -0.55 -3.44
N ILE A 53 6.13 -0.86 -2.16
CA ILE A 53 4.98 -1.09 -1.29
C ILE A 53 4.13 0.19 -1.18
N ALA A 54 4.74 1.34 -0.92
CA ALA A 54 4.04 2.62 -0.85
C ALA A 54 3.29 2.96 -2.15
N MET A 55 3.90 2.70 -3.31
CA MET A 55 3.26 2.86 -4.62
C MET A 55 2.04 1.95 -4.78
N CYS A 56 2.12 0.69 -4.33
CA CYS A 56 0.98 -0.23 -4.36
C CYS A 56 -0.17 0.28 -3.51
N ILE A 57 0.11 0.74 -2.28
CA ILE A 57 -0.90 1.27 -1.37
C ILE A 57 -1.59 2.51 -1.97
N LYS A 58 -0.80 3.43 -2.54
CA LYS A 58 -1.34 4.62 -3.24
C LYS A 58 -2.19 4.25 -4.45
N GLN A 59 -1.76 3.27 -5.24
CA GLN A 59 -2.55 2.80 -6.39
C GLN A 59 -3.85 2.14 -5.95
N ARG A 60 -3.80 1.31 -4.91
CA ARG A 60 -4.97 0.65 -4.32
C ARG A 60 -6.02 1.64 -3.83
N ALA A 61 -5.58 2.72 -3.18
CA ALA A 61 -6.46 3.80 -2.74
C ALA A 61 -7.10 4.54 -3.93
N LYS A 62 -6.36 4.80 -5.02
CA LYS A 62 -6.94 5.45 -6.21
C LYS A 62 -8.06 4.65 -6.86
N MET A 63 -7.97 3.32 -6.83
CA MET A 63 -8.92 2.38 -7.45
C MET A 63 -10.15 2.10 -6.58
N THR A 64 -10.16 2.51 -5.31
CA THR A 64 -11.29 2.33 -4.39
C THR A 64 -12.10 3.60 -4.22
N LYS A 65 -13.44 3.47 -4.15
CA LYS A 65 -14.34 4.64 -4.09
C LYS A 65 -14.04 5.58 -2.92
N GLY A 66 -13.72 5.05 -1.73
CA GLY A 66 -13.39 5.90 -0.58
C GLY A 66 -11.89 6.02 -0.28
N GLY A 67 -11.03 5.82 -1.28
CA GLY A 67 -9.60 6.07 -1.13
C GLY A 67 -8.93 5.19 -0.07
N TYR A 68 -8.09 5.81 0.76
CA TYR A 68 -7.37 5.11 1.82
C TYR A 68 -8.26 4.55 2.93
N ASN A 69 -9.53 4.98 3.04
CA ASN A 69 -10.45 4.44 4.05
C ASN A 69 -10.89 3.00 3.75
N TYR A 70 -10.58 2.48 2.54
CA TYR A 70 -11.07 1.20 2.04
C TYR A 70 -9.95 0.33 1.45
N ILE A 71 -8.70 0.54 1.91
CA ILE A 71 -7.58 -0.36 1.64
C ILE A 71 -7.53 -1.48 2.69
N LEU A 72 -6.72 -2.51 2.43
CA LEU A 72 -6.51 -3.60 3.38
C LEU A 72 -5.84 -3.09 4.66
N GLU A 73 -6.15 -3.72 5.79
CA GLU A 73 -5.56 -3.37 7.09
C GLU A 73 -4.02 -3.48 7.07
N ASP A 74 -3.48 -4.52 6.44
CA ASP A 74 -2.03 -4.68 6.25
C ASP A 74 -1.39 -3.49 5.52
N MET A 75 -2.11 -2.88 4.57
CA MET A 75 -1.65 -1.70 3.84
C MET A 75 -1.74 -0.43 4.70
N TRP A 76 -2.75 -0.33 5.56
CA TRP A 76 -2.93 0.79 6.48
C TRP A 76 -1.87 0.82 7.58
N ASN A 77 -1.61 -0.35 8.17
CA ASN A 77 -0.67 -0.55 9.27
C ASN A 77 0.79 -0.60 8.80
N TRP A 78 1.03 -0.78 7.50
CA TRP A 78 2.37 -0.80 6.94
C TRP A 78 3.15 0.47 7.26
N ARG A 79 4.43 0.30 7.64
CA ARG A 79 5.41 1.38 7.86
C ARG A 79 6.71 1.05 7.16
N PRO A 80 7.37 2.02 6.51
CA PRO A 80 8.66 1.80 5.89
C PRO A 80 9.77 1.68 6.95
N TYR A 81 10.82 0.91 6.65
CA TYR A 81 12.02 0.84 7.49
C TYR A 81 12.92 2.05 7.30
N TYR A 82 12.96 2.60 6.08
CA TYR A 82 13.72 3.81 5.77
C TYR A 82 12.79 4.98 5.42
N LYS A 83 13.27 6.21 5.63
CA LYS A 83 12.49 7.42 5.39
C LYS A 83 12.04 7.49 3.92
N ILE A 84 10.74 7.60 3.69
CA ILE A 84 10.14 7.91 2.39
C ILE A 84 9.35 9.22 2.48
N SER A 85 8.97 9.78 1.33
CA SER A 85 8.09 10.96 1.30
C SER A 85 6.76 10.66 1.99
N SER A 86 6.33 11.54 2.89
CA SER A 86 5.02 11.44 3.56
C SER A 86 3.84 11.51 2.58
N SER A 87 4.06 12.01 1.35
CA SER A 87 3.07 12.01 0.26
C SER A 87 2.74 10.61 -0.30
N LEU A 88 3.53 9.60 0.08
CA LEU A 88 3.36 8.20 -0.32
C LEU A 88 2.74 7.33 0.78
N LEU A 89 2.59 7.87 1.99
CA LEU A 89 1.99 7.16 3.10
C LEU A 89 0.45 7.22 3.04
N PRO A 90 -0.26 6.19 3.56
CA PRO A 90 -1.70 6.26 3.75
C PRO A 90 -2.06 7.48 4.60
N LYS A 91 -3.12 8.20 4.20
CA LYS A 91 -3.69 9.31 4.94
C LYS A 91 -5.20 9.15 4.92
N THR A 92 -5.86 9.33 6.06
CA THR A 92 -7.31 9.53 6.06
C THR A 92 -7.63 10.77 5.24
N ILE A 93 -8.54 10.64 4.28
CA ILE A 93 -9.16 11.81 3.67
C ILE A 93 -10.22 12.25 4.68
N THR A 94 -9.90 13.26 5.49
CA THR A 94 -10.94 14.07 6.11
C THR A 94 -11.61 14.82 4.98
N GLU A 95 -12.93 14.71 4.86
CA GLU A 95 -13.71 15.53 3.92
C GLU A 95 -13.48 17.00 4.30
N SER A 96 -12.50 17.63 3.64
CA SER A 96 -12.39 19.08 3.65
C SER A 96 -13.58 19.59 2.85
N ASN A 97 -14.54 20.16 3.57
CA ASN A 97 -15.76 20.79 3.07
C ASN A 97 -15.60 21.38 1.67
N SER A 98 -16.46 20.95 0.76
CA SER A 98 -16.86 21.75 -0.39
C SER A 98 -17.43 23.07 0.14
N LEU A 99 -16.74 24.18 -0.14
CA LEU A 99 -17.28 25.53 -0.15
C LEU A 99 -16.84 26.20 -1.45
#